data_AF-A0A147EYZ3-F1
#
_entry.id   AF-A0A147EYZ3-F1
#
_cell.length_a   1.000
_cell.length_b   1.000
_cell.length_c   1.000
_cell.angle_alpha   90.00
_cell.angle_beta   90.00
_cell.angle_gamma   90.00
#
_symmetry.space_group_name_H-M   'P 1'
#
loop_
_entity.id
_entity.type
_entity.pdbx_description
1 polymer ?
#
loop_
_entity_poly.entity_id
_entity_poly.type
_entity_poly.pdbx_seq_one_letter_code
_entity_poly.pdbx_strand_id
1 'polypeptide(L)'
;MIRRPGHLADTAPPTGVPTDVPGLDLERAGLTVEASGGSAERFRHALAAGQAALPADASTDLVVTLAGIAGWRAGVLGLRDDALAHLADVPPPVAAAALGIAESDLDAFAERQRADRFWWPGRRAQRGYVCAVGGFAGLGGAWTAPPVDARPLDDDGSFAVRTGERWWRVDADVWGSRLLALDREPPTASDRGTGPTASLLTFAESYLAWVYVPEAA
;
A
#
# COMPACT_ATOMS: atom_id res chain seq x y z
N MET A 1 -20.04 14.42 -1.59
CA MET A 1 -18.84 14.10 -2.39
C MET A 1 -18.49 12.64 -2.09
N ILE A 2 -18.68 11.72 -3.04
CA ILE A 2 -18.40 10.29 -2.81
C ILE A 2 -16.88 10.15 -2.73
N ARG A 3 -16.38 9.72 -1.57
CA ARG A 3 -14.95 9.45 -1.37
C ARG A 3 -14.54 8.39 -2.39
N ARG A 4 -13.52 8.67 -3.21
CA ARG A 4 -13.01 7.68 -4.16
C ARG A 4 -12.56 6.42 -3.39
N PRO A 5 -12.72 5.23 -3.96
CA PRO A 5 -12.05 4.02 -3.46
C PRO A 5 -10.55 4.29 -3.31
N GLY A 6 -9.98 3.86 -2.18
CA GLY A 6 -8.59 4.12 -1.84
C GLY A 6 -8.22 3.52 -0.49
N HIS A 7 -6.93 3.50 -0.19
CA HIS A 7 -6.42 2.95 1.06
C HIS A 7 -6.83 3.80 2.26
N LEU A 8 -7.23 3.14 3.34
CA LEU A 8 -7.54 3.78 4.62
C LEU A 8 -6.35 4.61 5.13
N ALA A 9 -5.15 4.13 4.90
CA ALA A 9 -3.96 4.76 5.39
C ALA A 9 -3.62 6.06 4.64
N ASP A 10 -4.34 6.38 3.55
CA ASP A 10 -4.30 7.67 2.83
C ASP A 10 -5.41 8.63 3.23
N THR A 11 -6.09 8.39 4.35
CA THR A 11 -7.11 9.33 4.83
C THR A 11 -6.53 10.63 5.37
N ALA A 12 -5.27 10.60 5.84
CA ALA A 12 -4.47 11.76 6.22
C ALA A 12 -3.03 11.52 5.74
N PRO A 13 -2.75 11.68 4.43
CA PRO A 13 -1.43 11.40 3.88
C PRO A 13 -0.41 12.46 4.34
N PRO A 14 0.90 12.13 4.34
CA PRO A 14 1.95 13.13 4.43
C PRO A 14 1.77 14.24 3.38
N THR A 15 2.35 15.42 3.65
CA THR A 15 2.30 16.58 2.75
C THR A 15 3.64 17.29 2.73
N GLY A 16 3.87 18.13 1.73
CA GLY A 16 5.10 18.93 1.60
C GLY A 16 5.69 18.89 0.19
N VAL A 17 6.78 19.61 0.00
CA VAL A 17 7.55 19.60 -1.25
C VAL A 17 8.97 19.16 -0.91
N PRO A 18 9.51 18.11 -1.57
CA PRO A 18 10.83 17.62 -1.24
C PRO A 18 11.89 18.67 -1.60
N THR A 19 12.94 18.71 -0.81
CA THR A 19 14.12 19.55 -1.09
C THR A 19 15.06 18.78 -2.00
N ASP A 20 15.64 19.47 -2.98
CA ASP A 20 16.63 18.89 -3.89
C ASP A 20 17.84 18.37 -3.13
N VAL A 21 18.30 17.18 -3.49
CA VAL A 21 19.49 16.54 -2.91
C VAL A 21 20.49 16.28 -4.03
N PRO A 22 21.73 16.81 -3.94
CA PRO A 22 22.75 16.57 -4.95
C PRO A 22 22.96 15.07 -5.23
N GLY A 23 22.87 14.69 -6.50
CA GLY A 23 23.03 13.30 -6.94
C GLY A 23 21.75 12.46 -6.92
N LEU A 24 20.63 13.00 -6.43
CA LEU A 24 19.32 12.33 -6.45
C LEU A 24 18.38 13.01 -7.45
N ASP A 25 18.04 12.28 -8.52
CA ASP A 25 17.06 12.72 -9.52
C ASP A 25 15.64 12.35 -9.05
N LEU A 26 14.97 13.31 -8.41
CA LEU A 26 13.63 13.13 -7.84
C LEU A 26 12.54 12.96 -8.90
N GLU A 27 12.73 13.52 -10.10
CA GLU A 27 11.79 13.35 -11.20
C GLU A 27 11.84 11.91 -11.72
N ARG A 28 13.05 11.39 -11.96
CA ARG A 28 13.25 9.99 -12.34
C ARG A 28 12.79 9.01 -11.27
N ALA A 29 12.99 9.33 -9.99
CA ALA A 29 12.48 8.53 -8.90
C ALA A 29 10.94 8.46 -8.92
N GLY A 30 10.26 9.60 -9.13
CA GLY A 30 8.82 9.66 -9.29
C GLY A 30 8.29 8.82 -10.46
N LEU A 31 8.92 8.91 -11.63
CA LEU A 31 8.57 8.09 -12.80
C LEU A 31 8.72 6.59 -12.52
N THR A 32 9.77 6.22 -11.78
CA THR A 32 10.02 4.82 -11.39
C THR A 32 8.96 4.30 -10.42
N VAL A 33 8.52 5.15 -9.48
CA VAL A 33 7.42 4.85 -8.56
C VAL A 33 6.13 4.57 -9.33
N GLU A 34 5.77 5.41 -10.30
CA GLU A 34 4.57 5.21 -11.13
C GLU A 34 4.65 3.95 -11.99
N ALA A 35 5.79 3.72 -12.64
CA ALA A 35 6.02 2.51 -13.41
C ALA A 35 5.92 1.23 -12.57
N SER A 36 6.18 1.34 -11.26
CA SER A 36 6.07 0.25 -10.29
C SER A 36 4.69 0.14 -9.64
N GLY A 37 3.73 0.98 -10.03
CA GLY A 37 2.34 0.96 -9.54
C GLY A 37 2.06 1.84 -8.31
N GLY A 38 3.03 2.65 -7.88
CA GLY A 38 2.84 3.66 -6.84
C GLY A 38 2.34 5.01 -7.39
N SER A 39 2.32 6.03 -6.54
CA SER A 39 1.96 7.41 -6.90
C SER A 39 3.16 8.35 -6.71
N ALA A 40 3.62 9.01 -7.79
CA ALA A 40 4.71 9.99 -7.71
C ALA A 40 4.37 11.18 -6.79
N GLU A 41 3.09 11.56 -6.70
CA GLU A 41 2.62 12.59 -5.78
C GLU A 41 2.76 12.15 -4.32
N ARG A 42 2.24 10.97 -3.96
CA ARG A 42 2.38 10.44 -2.59
C ARG A 42 3.84 10.22 -2.21
N PHE A 43 4.67 9.76 -3.16
CA PHE A 43 6.11 9.63 -2.96
C PHE A 43 6.76 10.96 -2.60
N ARG A 44 6.51 12.01 -3.39
CA ARG A 44 7.07 13.36 -3.13
C ARG A 44 6.64 13.90 -1.77
N HIS A 45 5.38 13.74 -1.41
CA HIS A 45 4.88 14.20 -0.12
C HIS A 45 5.46 13.42 1.07
N ALA A 46 5.55 12.10 0.97
CA ALA A 46 6.17 11.27 2.00
C ALA A 46 7.65 11.60 2.18
N LEU A 47 8.40 11.73 1.07
CA LEU A 47 9.81 12.11 1.11
C LEU A 47 10.00 13.51 1.73
N ALA A 48 9.17 14.47 1.34
CA ALA A 48 9.21 15.83 1.89
C ALA A 48 8.99 15.86 3.40
N ALA A 49 7.99 15.12 3.88
CA ALA A 49 7.68 15.04 5.30
C ALA A 49 8.85 14.45 6.11
N GLY A 50 9.48 13.38 5.60
CA GLY A 50 10.68 12.83 6.21
C GLY A 50 11.87 13.80 6.16
N GLN A 51 12.11 14.46 5.03
CA GLN A 51 13.20 15.44 4.89
C GLN A 51 13.07 16.61 5.86
N ALA A 52 11.85 17.08 6.12
CA ALA A 52 11.61 18.16 7.08
C ALA A 52 12.01 17.79 8.52
N ALA A 53 12.11 16.50 8.84
CA ALA A 53 12.56 15.98 10.13
C ALA A 53 14.04 15.57 10.16
N LEU A 54 14.75 15.67 9.03
CA LEU A 54 16.17 15.30 8.97
C LEU A 54 17.05 16.34 9.69
N PRO A 55 18.16 15.89 10.31
CA PRO A 55 19.25 16.78 10.69
C PRO A 55 19.80 17.55 9.48
N ALA A 56 20.29 18.77 9.69
CA ALA A 56 20.82 19.61 8.63
C ALA A 56 22.06 19.03 7.92
N ASP A 57 22.76 18.11 8.59
CA ASP A 57 23.97 17.41 8.13
C ASP A 57 23.69 15.96 7.69
N ALA A 58 22.41 15.61 7.43
CA ALA A 58 22.05 14.28 6.94
C ALA A 58 22.79 13.91 5.66
N SER A 59 23.31 12.67 5.62
CA SER A 59 24.01 12.14 4.44
C SER A 59 23.04 11.86 3.29
N THR A 60 23.55 11.89 2.05
CA THR A 60 22.78 11.49 0.86
C THR A 60 22.25 10.06 0.98
N ASP A 61 23.03 9.13 1.56
CA ASP A 61 22.63 7.74 1.74
C ASP A 61 21.40 7.60 2.65
N LEU A 62 21.29 8.45 3.69
CA LEU A 62 20.11 8.49 4.54
C LEU A 62 18.88 8.98 3.77
N VAL A 63 19.04 9.96 2.87
CA VAL A 63 17.94 10.42 2.01
C VAL A 63 17.54 9.34 0.99
N VAL A 64 18.48 8.59 0.45
CA VAL A 64 18.19 7.46 -0.46
C VAL A 64 17.40 6.37 0.28
N THR A 65 17.80 6.04 1.51
CA THR A 65 17.07 5.10 2.38
C THR A 65 15.63 5.59 2.64
N LEU A 66 15.49 6.89 2.97
CA LEU A 66 14.20 7.54 3.16
C LEU A 66 13.33 7.50 1.89
N ALA A 67 13.94 7.64 0.70
CA ALA A 67 13.23 7.53 -0.57
C ALA A 67 12.67 6.11 -0.80
N GLY A 68 13.36 5.06 -0.34
CA GLY A 68 12.83 3.69 -0.34
C GLY A 68 11.57 3.55 0.52
N ILE A 69 11.61 4.08 1.75
CA ILE A 69 10.45 4.11 2.66
C ILE A 69 9.30 4.93 2.06
N ALA A 70 9.59 6.10 1.50
CA ALA A 70 8.61 6.94 0.82
C ALA A 70 8.01 6.26 -0.42
N GLY A 71 8.81 5.47 -1.15
CA GLY A 71 8.36 4.69 -2.30
C GLY A 71 7.39 3.58 -1.90
N TRP A 72 7.70 2.84 -0.83
CA TRP A 72 6.76 1.89 -0.26
C TRP A 72 5.46 2.58 0.21
N ARG A 73 5.59 3.68 0.97
CA ARG A 73 4.45 4.50 1.42
C ARG A 73 3.60 5.02 0.26
N ALA A 74 4.19 5.24 -0.90
CA ALA A 74 3.50 5.67 -2.12
C ALA A 74 2.75 4.54 -2.85
N GLY A 75 2.86 3.29 -2.37
CA GLY A 75 2.15 2.12 -2.88
C GLY A 75 3.01 1.16 -3.71
N VAL A 76 4.34 1.32 -3.74
CA VAL A 76 5.23 0.37 -4.43
C VAL A 76 5.41 -0.88 -3.56
N LEU A 77 4.58 -1.90 -3.81
CA LEU A 77 4.53 -3.14 -3.03
C LEU A 77 5.89 -3.84 -2.92
N GLY A 78 6.69 -3.78 -3.99
CA GLY A 78 8.02 -4.43 -4.04
C GLY A 78 9.06 -3.82 -3.11
N LEU A 79 8.83 -2.61 -2.59
CA LEU A 79 9.74 -1.95 -1.64
C LEU A 79 9.44 -2.29 -0.18
N ARG A 80 8.35 -3.04 0.10
CA ARG A 80 7.88 -3.27 1.46
C ARG A 80 8.94 -3.87 2.38
N ASP A 81 9.56 -4.97 1.96
CA ASP A 81 10.45 -5.73 2.84
C ASP A 81 11.76 -4.97 3.10
N ASP A 82 12.28 -4.30 2.06
CA ASP A 82 13.43 -3.40 2.15
C ASP A 82 13.14 -2.18 3.05
N ALA A 83 12.01 -1.53 2.84
CA ALA A 83 11.58 -0.39 3.66
C ALA A 83 11.41 -0.78 5.14
N LEU A 84 10.81 -1.95 5.42
CA LEU A 84 10.66 -2.45 6.79
C LEU A 84 12.00 -2.79 7.45
N ALA A 85 12.96 -3.33 6.70
CA ALA A 85 14.31 -3.58 7.19
C ALA A 85 15.03 -2.28 7.56
N HIS A 86 14.86 -1.24 6.73
CA HIS A 86 15.53 0.04 6.90
C HIS A 86 14.84 1.03 7.86
N LEU A 87 13.65 0.72 8.41
CA LEU A 87 13.02 1.57 9.43
C LEU A 87 13.92 1.80 10.66
N ALA A 88 14.76 0.81 11.01
CA ALA A 88 15.68 0.90 12.15
C ALA A 88 16.93 1.76 11.85
N ASP A 89 17.25 1.98 10.57
CA ASP A 89 18.45 2.71 10.14
C ASP A 89 18.18 4.22 9.99
N VAL A 90 16.92 4.63 10.07
CA VAL A 90 16.47 6.02 9.93
C VAL A 90 16.06 6.56 11.31
N PRO A 91 16.34 7.83 11.65
CA PRO A 91 15.86 8.42 12.90
C PRO A 91 14.33 8.28 13.04
N PRO A 92 13.80 7.85 14.20
CA PRO A 92 12.37 7.64 14.41
C PRO A 92 11.45 8.78 13.95
N PRO A 93 11.72 10.08 14.24
CA PRO A 93 10.87 11.17 13.78
C PRO A 93 10.83 11.30 12.25
N VAL A 94 11.93 10.95 11.56
CA VAL A 94 12.03 10.98 10.09
C VAL A 94 11.19 9.87 9.48
N ALA A 95 11.30 8.65 9.99
CA ALA A 95 10.55 7.51 9.48
C ALA A 95 9.04 7.67 9.74
N ALA A 96 8.67 8.11 10.95
CA ALA A 96 7.28 8.36 11.32
C ALA A 96 6.64 9.46 10.45
N ALA A 97 7.36 10.57 10.21
CA ALA A 97 6.89 11.64 9.34
C ALA A 97 6.68 11.18 7.90
N ALA A 98 7.61 10.39 7.34
CA ALA A 98 7.48 9.85 5.99
C ALA A 98 6.32 8.86 5.86
N LEU A 99 6.07 8.02 6.87
CA LEU A 99 4.96 7.08 6.90
C LEU A 99 3.60 7.77 7.19
N GLY A 100 3.62 8.96 7.77
CA GLY A 100 2.42 9.70 8.18
C GLY A 100 1.76 9.12 9.43
N ILE A 101 2.57 8.64 10.39
CA ILE A 101 2.12 8.14 11.69
C ILE A 101 2.70 8.97 12.82
N ALA A 102 2.14 8.84 14.03
CA ALA A 102 2.78 9.38 15.21
C ALA A 102 4.08 8.60 15.49
N GLU A 103 5.11 9.29 15.97
CA GLU A 103 6.39 8.66 16.35
C GLU A 103 6.18 7.55 17.39
N SER A 104 5.25 7.74 18.33
CA SER A 104 4.86 6.74 19.34
C SER A 104 4.27 5.45 18.76
N ASP A 105 3.78 5.48 17.53
CA ASP A 105 3.20 4.33 16.85
C ASP A 105 4.22 3.57 15.99
N LEU A 106 5.44 4.10 15.80
CA LEU A 106 6.42 3.56 14.84
C LEU A 106 6.86 2.14 15.21
N ASP A 107 7.22 1.89 16.48
CA ASP A 107 7.67 0.57 16.93
C ASP A 107 6.55 -0.47 16.79
N ALA A 108 5.34 -0.12 17.22
CA ALA A 108 4.17 -0.98 17.09
C ALA A 108 3.83 -1.24 15.62
N PHE A 109 3.95 -0.23 14.75
CA PHE A 109 3.76 -0.38 13.31
C PHE A 109 4.77 -1.35 12.71
N ALA A 110 6.06 -1.16 12.99
CA ALA A 110 7.13 -2.02 12.47
C ALA A 110 6.99 -3.46 12.96
N GLU A 111 6.64 -3.67 14.24
CA GLU A 111 6.37 -5.00 14.80
C GLU A 111 5.18 -5.67 14.12
N ARG A 112 4.02 -5.00 14.10
CA ARG A 112 2.77 -5.57 13.59
C ARG A 112 2.81 -5.81 12.10
N GLN A 113 3.49 -4.95 11.33
CA GLN A 113 3.68 -5.15 9.90
C GLN A 113 4.38 -6.48 9.58
N ARG A 114 5.22 -7.03 10.46
CA ARG A 114 5.86 -8.35 10.21
C ARG A 114 4.84 -9.50 10.14
N ALA A 115 3.75 -9.42 10.89
CA ALA A 115 2.72 -10.47 10.96
C ALA A 115 1.45 -10.12 10.17
N ASP A 116 1.19 -8.84 9.95
CA ASP A 116 -0.02 -8.34 9.30
C ASP A 116 0.36 -7.19 8.36
N ARG A 117 0.47 -7.49 7.06
CA ARG A 117 0.87 -6.50 6.05
C ARG A 117 -0.12 -5.36 5.83
N PHE A 118 -1.34 -5.50 6.37
CA PHE A 118 -2.42 -4.55 6.27
C PHE A 118 -2.57 -3.75 7.58
N TRP A 119 -1.66 -3.91 8.53
CA TRP A 119 -1.76 -3.28 9.83
C TRP A 119 -1.65 -1.76 9.72
N TRP A 120 -2.61 -1.08 10.36
CA TRP A 120 -2.69 0.37 10.42
C TRP A 120 -3.31 0.77 11.76
N PRO A 121 -2.77 1.77 12.50
CA PRO A 121 -3.31 2.17 13.79
C PRO A 121 -4.82 2.49 13.74
N GLY A 122 -5.27 3.09 12.64
CA GLY A 122 -6.68 3.46 12.44
C GLY A 122 -7.60 2.34 11.93
N ARG A 123 -7.10 1.13 11.62
CA ARG A 123 -7.90 0.08 10.94
C ARG A 123 -9.07 -0.40 11.76
N ARG A 124 -8.88 -0.59 13.06
CA ARG A 124 -9.93 -1.07 13.97
C ARG A 124 -11.13 -0.13 14.00
N ALA A 125 -10.89 1.19 13.95
CA ALA A 125 -11.96 2.19 13.88
C ALA A 125 -12.79 2.09 12.58
N GLN A 126 -12.22 1.50 11.52
CA GLN A 126 -12.90 1.20 10.25
C GLN A 126 -13.36 -0.25 10.13
N ARG A 127 -13.49 -0.94 11.26
CA ARG A 127 -14.01 -2.31 11.36
C ARG A 127 -13.26 -3.33 10.51
N GLY A 128 -11.99 -3.10 10.19
CA GLY A 128 -11.19 -4.03 9.36
C GLY A 128 -11.05 -3.63 7.89
N TYR A 129 -11.68 -2.56 7.43
CA TYR A 129 -11.49 -2.05 6.07
C TYR A 129 -10.05 -1.59 5.83
N VAL A 130 -9.47 -1.99 4.70
CA VAL A 130 -8.13 -1.58 4.28
C VAL A 130 -8.20 -0.71 3.04
N CYS A 131 -8.68 -1.25 1.92
CA CYS A 131 -8.73 -0.54 0.65
C CYS A 131 -9.85 -1.09 -0.23
N ALA A 132 -10.18 -0.32 -1.25
CA ALA A 132 -11.08 -0.73 -2.32
C ALA A 132 -10.33 -0.62 -3.65
N VAL A 133 -10.40 -1.67 -4.46
CA VAL A 133 -9.68 -1.82 -5.73
C VAL A 133 -10.65 -2.06 -6.88
N GLY A 134 -10.18 -1.86 -8.10
CA GLY A 134 -10.96 -2.06 -9.32
C GLY A 134 -11.55 -0.76 -9.85
N GLY A 135 -12.80 -0.84 -10.29
CA GLY A 135 -13.54 0.26 -10.90
C GLY A 135 -14.03 -0.13 -12.29
N PHE A 136 -15.08 0.57 -12.75
CA PHE A 136 -15.60 0.37 -14.09
C PHE A 136 -14.64 0.95 -15.14
N ALA A 137 -14.32 0.16 -16.17
CA ALA A 137 -13.40 0.52 -17.23
C ALA A 137 -13.84 1.78 -18.00
N GLY A 138 -15.14 1.99 -18.17
CA GLY A 138 -15.67 3.22 -18.77
C GLY A 138 -15.38 4.50 -17.97
N LEU A 139 -14.93 4.38 -16.72
CA LEU A 139 -14.50 5.47 -15.84
C LEU A 139 -13.01 5.37 -15.47
N GLY A 140 -12.21 4.62 -16.23
CA GLY A 140 -10.77 4.45 -16.00
C GLY A 140 -10.41 3.36 -14.98
N GLY A 141 -11.36 2.53 -14.55
CA GLY A 141 -11.08 1.35 -13.74
C GLY A 141 -10.63 0.12 -14.55
N ALA A 142 -10.47 -1.02 -13.88
CA ALA A 142 -9.95 -2.23 -14.52
C ALA A 142 -11.03 -3.11 -15.17
N TRP A 143 -12.29 -2.98 -14.78
CA TRP A 143 -13.30 -4.02 -15.02
C TRP A 143 -14.38 -3.60 -16.00
N THR A 144 -14.73 -4.48 -16.92
CA THR A 144 -15.86 -4.28 -17.84
C THR A 144 -17.17 -4.86 -17.31
N ALA A 145 -17.12 -5.63 -16.23
CA ALA A 145 -18.28 -6.19 -15.51
C ALA A 145 -18.00 -6.18 -13.99
N PRO A 146 -19.05 -6.20 -13.14
CA PRO A 146 -18.87 -6.37 -11.70
C PRO A 146 -18.11 -7.67 -11.37
N PRO A 147 -17.39 -7.71 -10.24
CA PRO A 147 -16.72 -8.91 -9.77
C PRO A 147 -17.77 -9.89 -9.24
N VAL A 148 -17.64 -11.15 -9.64
CA VAL A 148 -18.62 -12.21 -9.34
C VAL A 148 -18.03 -13.34 -8.51
N ASP A 149 -16.71 -13.36 -8.36
CA ASP A 149 -15.98 -14.35 -7.60
C ASP A 149 -14.70 -13.72 -7.06
N ALA A 150 -14.36 -14.00 -5.81
CA ALA A 150 -13.15 -13.53 -5.15
C ALA A 150 -12.63 -14.60 -4.18
N ARG A 151 -11.34 -14.89 -4.24
CA ARG A 151 -10.69 -15.88 -3.38
C ARG A 151 -9.27 -15.48 -3.01
N PRO A 152 -8.76 -15.89 -1.84
CA PRO A 152 -7.34 -15.76 -1.54
C PRO A 152 -6.48 -16.60 -2.49
N LEU A 153 -5.25 -16.17 -2.71
CA LEU A 153 -4.17 -16.96 -3.33
C LEU A 153 -3.24 -17.52 -2.26
N ASP A 154 -2.11 -18.14 -2.62
CA ASP A 154 -1.12 -18.66 -1.64
C ASP A 154 -0.16 -17.59 -1.10
N ASP A 155 0.06 -16.51 -1.86
CA ASP A 155 0.90 -15.38 -1.42
C ASP A 155 0.13 -14.43 -0.49
N ASP A 156 0.74 -14.00 0.62
CA ASP A 156 0.09 -13.08 1.56
C ASP A 156 -0.32 -11.77 0.91
N GLY A 157 -1.57 -11.37 1.16
CA GLY A 157 -2.20 -10.19 0.56
C GLY A 157 -2.43 -10.28 -0.94
N SER A 158 -2.43 -11.49 -1.49
CA SER A 158 -2.77 -11.76 -2.87
C SER A 158 -4.12 -12.47 -2.97
N PHE A 159 -4.91 -12.03 -3.95
CA PHE A 159 -6.27 -12.52 -4.19
C PHE A 159 -6.49 -12.71 -5.69
N ALA A 160 -7.43 -13.58 -6.03
CA ALA A 160 -7.99 -13.66 -7.36
C ALA A 160 -9.39 -13.07 -7.36
N VAL A 161 -9.74 -12.33 -8.41
CA VAL A 161 -11.09 -11.84 -8.65
C VAL A 161 -11.50 -12.11 -10.09
N ARG A 162 -12.72 -12.61 -10.30
CA ARG A 162 -13.30 -12.82 -11.63
C ARG A 162 -14.27 -11.72 -11.96
N THR A 163 -14.11 -11.11 -13.13
CA THR A 163 -15.01 -10.09 -13.68
C THR A 163 -15.40 -10.51 -15.08
N GLY A 164 -16.68 -10.83 -15.31
CA GLY A 164 -17.11 -11.48 -16.55
C GLY A 164 -16.38 -12.81 -16.78
N GLU A 165 -15.68 -12.92 -17.90
CA GLU A 165 -14.89 -14.12 -18.27
C GLU A 165 -13.41 -14.04 -17.85
N ARG A 166 -12.94 -12.89 -17.36
CA ARG A 166 -11.53 -12.65 -17.06
C ARG A 166 -11.24 -12.78 -15.57
N TRP A 167 -10.14 -13.46 -15.26
CA TRP A 167 -9.54 -13.49 -13.94
C TRP A 167 -8.48 -12.41 -13.79
N TRP A 168 -8.37 -11.87 -12.58
CA TRP A 168 -7.35 -10.90 -12.20
C TRP A 168 -6.71 -11.32 -10.88
N ARG A 169 -5.40 -11.11 -10.78
CA ARG A 169 -4.68 -11.11 -9.52
C ARG A 169 -4.72 -9.71 -8.92
N VAL A 170 -5.04 -9.64 -7.64
CA VAL A 170 -4.96 -8.45 -6.80
C VAL A 170 -3.82 -8.70 -5.82
N ASP A 171 -2.79 -7.86 -5.83
CA ASP A 171 -1.79 -7.80 -4.77
C ASP A 171 -2.00 -6.52 -4.00
N ALA A 172 -2.01 -6.57 -2.66
CA ALA A 172 -2.20 -5.38 -1.84
C ALA A 172 -1.47 -5.45 -0.51
N ASP A 173 -1.21 -4.28 0.05
CA ASP A 173 -0.82 -4.06 1.44
C ASP A 173 -1.52 -2.81 2.01
N VAL A 174 -1.04 -2.30 3.15
CA VAL A 174 -1.57 -1.09 3.80
C VAL A 174 -1.50 0.18 2.93
N TRP A 175 -0.60 0.26 1.94
CA TRP A 175 -0.35 1.47 1.13
C TRP A 175 -0.72 1.35 -0.34
N GLY A 176 -0.55 0.15 -0.91
CA GLY A 176 -0.60 -0.09 -2.34
C GLY A 176 -1.55 -1.20 -2.71
N SER A 177 -1.97 -1.17 -3.98
CA SER A 177 -2.66 -2.29 -4.60
C SER A 177 -2.32 -2.34 -6.08
N ARG A 178 -2.16 -3.55 -6.62
CA ARG A 178 -1.88 -3.81 -8.02
C ARG A 178 -2.90 -4.80 -8.58
N LEU A 179 -3.33 -4.56 -9.81
CA LEU A 179 -4.18 -5.48 -10.57
C LEU A 179 -3.40 -6.01 -11.77
N LEU A 180 -3.44 -7.33 -11.94
CA LEU A 180 -2.81 -8.03 -13.05
C LEU A 180 -3.86 -8.95 -13.69
N ALA A 181 -4.06 -8.84 -15.00
CA ALA A 181 -4.91 -9.79 -15.72
C ALA A 181 -4.24 -11.17 -15.69
N LEU A 182 -5.04 -12.22 -15.50
CA LEU A 182 -4.60 -13.60 -15.54
C LEU A 182 -5.14 -14.26 -16.82
N ASP A 183 -4.28 -15.02 -17.49
CA ASP A 183 -4.64 -15.73 -18.72
C ASP A 183 -5.56 -16.93 -18.48
N ARG A 184 -5.58 -17.43 -17.24
CA ARG A 184 -6.38 -18.59 -16.83
C ARG A 184 -6.87 -18.43 -15.41
N GLU A 185 -7.83 -19.28 -15.06
CA GLU A 185 -8.27 -19.42 -13.68
C GLU A 185 -7.09 -19.81 -12.76
N PRO A 186 -6.85 -19.07 -11.66
CA PRO A 186 -5.82 -19.43 -10.71
C PRO A 186 -6.23 -20.67 -9.89
N PRO A 187 -5.29 -21.48 -9.41
CA PRO A 187 -5.63 -22.57 -8.49
C PRO A 187 -6.27 -22.04 -7.21
N THR A 188 -7.11 -22.85 -6.58
CA THR A 188 -7.60 -22.56 -5.23
C THR A 188 -6.43 -22.56 -4.26
N ALA A 189 -6.36 -21.57 -3.37
CA ALA A 189 -5.34 -21.54 -2.32
C ALA A 189 -5.40 -22.81 -1.47
N SER A 190 -4.24 -23.27 -1.01
CA SER A 190 -4.17 -24.33 0.00
C SER A 190 -4.75 -23.81 1.32
N ASP A 191 -5.32 -24.69 2.14
CA ASP A 191 -5.90 -24.31 3.43
C ASP A 191 -4.81 -23.66 4.30
N ARG A 192 -4.91 -22.33 4.49
CA ARG A 192 -3.92 -21.56 5.25
C ARG A 192 -4.24 -21.77 6.73
N GLY A 193 -3.20 -22.08 7.54
CA GLY A 193 -3.34 -22.31 8.97
C GLY A 193 -4.03 -21.18 9.75
N THR A 194 -4.31 -21.41 11.03
CA THR A 194 -5.09 -20.51 11.89
C THR A 194 -4.41 -19.15 12.13
N GLY A 195 -5.00 -18.08 11.58
CA GLY A 195 -4.70 -16.66 11.84
C GLY A 195 -5.72 -15.76 11.10
N PRO A 196 -5.88 -14.47 11.46
CA PRO A 196 -6.76 -13.57 10.72
C PRO A 196 -6.20 -13.32 9.32
N THR A 197 -6.72 -14.04 8.33
CA THR A 197 -6.37 -13.84 6.92
C THR A 197 -7.24 -12.74 6.34
N ALA A 198 -6.60 -11.78 5.67
CA ALA A 198 -7.31 -10.80 4.87
C ALA A 198 -8.22 -11.49 3.84
N SER A 199 -9.35 -10.87 3.55
CA SER A 199 -10.35 -11.34 2.58
C SER A 199 -10.60 -10.25 1.54
N LEU A 200 -10.91 -10.67 0.32
CA LEU A 200 -11.38 -9.78 -0.73
C LEU A 200 -12.89 -9.93 -0.88
N LEU A 201 -13.63 -8.90 -0.48
CA LEU A 201 -15.09 -8.88 -0.52
C LEU A 201 -15.57 -8.25 -1.83
N THR A 202 -16.64 -8.80 -2.41
CA THR A 202 -17.27 -8.32 -3.65
C THR A 202 -18.77 -8.23 -3.47
N PHE A 203 -19.41 -7.25 -4.10
CA PHE A 203 -20.87 -7.13 -4.13
C PHE A 203 -21.36 -7.05 -5.57
N ALA A 204 -22.48 -7.73 -5.87
CA ALA A 204 -22.96 -7.95 -7.24
C ALA A 204 -23.21 -6.66 -8.04
N GLU A 205 -23.55 -5.55 -7.38
CA GLU A 205 -23.87 -4.27 -8.02
C GLU A 205 -22.71 -3.27 -7.97
N SER A 206 -21.54 -3.68 -7.50
CA SER A 206 -20.36 -2.81 -7.38
C SER A 206 -19.29 -3.17 -8.38
N TYR A 207 -18.63 -2.16 -8.93
CA TYR A 207 -17.37 -2.33 -9.66
C TYR A 207 -16.15 -2.20 -8.76
N LEU A 208 -16.28 -2.44 -7.45
CA LEU A 208 -15.18 -2.46 -6.50
C LEU A 208 -15.08 -3.82 -5.80
N ALA A 209 -13.87 -4.12 -5.34
CA ALA A 209 -13.57 -5.22 -4.43
C ALA A 209 -12.83 -4.63 -3.24
N TRP A 210 -13.17 -5.08 -2.05
CA TRP A 210 -12.70 -4.49 -0.79
C TRP A 210 -11.80 -5.46 -0.07
N VAL A 211 -10.59 -5.00 0.27
CA VAL A 211 -9.70 -5.75 1.16
C VAL A 211 -10.14 -5.49 2.59
N TYR A 212 -10.40 -6.58 3.30
CA TYR A 212 -10.92 -6.60 4.65
C TYR A 212 -10.08 -7.52 5.52
N VAL A 213 -9.72 -7.09 6.72
CA VAL A 213 -9.05 -7.93 7.72
C VAL A 213 -9.96 -8.07 8.93
N PRO A 214 -10.43 -9.28 9.28
CA PRO A 214 -11.24 -9.47 10.48
C PRO A 214 -10.39 -9.14 11.71
N GLU A 215 -11.00 -8.47 12.68
CA GLU A 215 -10.37 -8.29 13.99
C GLU A 215 -10.23 -9.67 14.65
N ALA A 216 -9.06 -9.96 15.22
CA ALA A 216 -8.92 -11.10 16.12
C ALA A 216 -9.84 -10.88 17.33
N ALA A 217 -10.63 -11.90 17.68
CA ALA A 217 -11.55 -11.89 18.81
C ALA A 217 -10.81 -11.76 20.15
#